data_AF-A0A834Y1I2-F1
#
_entry.id   AF-A0A834Y1I2-F1
#
_cell.length_a   1.000
_cell.length_b   1.000
_cell.length_c   1.000
_cell.angle_alpha   90.00
_cell.angle_beta   90.00
_cell.angle_gamma   90.00
#
_symmetry.space_group_name_H-M   'P 1'
#
loop_
_entity.id
_entity.type
_entity.pdbx_description
1 polymer ?
#
loop_
_entity_poly.entity_id
_entity_poly.type
_entity_poly.pdbx_seq_one_letter_code
_entity_poly.pdbx_strand_id
1 'polypeptide(L)'
;MASVSLLMTAEPHLVPGYAGFCPQFRYRCGETYGNVTHKLLLDPCVNHAETLVLTNRVAGDYDVMRPAKDDIDIVNRRFKVRDSTYKYPMVEGYQGFVPRLNGKLGQKQTILAIEGLADFERQQIRERATLNHLNKVIGLQDKRMHPLSLQERQLIKSNNQLPLSTVRPDYTRTLRNLPVEEPCEQPRNQNPSPYFMDNTNEQKYFVSGYSGHIPYGYAHFGASHLPVTNSALCDFTTNYKSRQSTEWAPVTMSQPEPPVLIRSTDIHHKNIGLIPNYLGHVPGARFRYGKTFGNDTRDGKRWLRGDFSN
;
A
#
# COMPACT_ATOMS: atom_id res chain seq x y z
N MET A 1 -55.88 -32.98 -5.67
CA MET A 1 -54.49 -32.68 -5.29
C MET A 1 -54.17 -31.29 -5.83
N ALA A 2 -54.19 -30.26 -4.98
CA ALA A 2 -53.75 -28.92 -5.39
C ALA A 2 -52.22 -28.96 -5.53
N SER A 3 -51.73 -28.76 -6.75
CA SER A 3 -50.31 -28.81 -7.06
C SER A 3 -49.57 -27.67 -6.34
N VAL A 4 -48.40 -28.00 -5.79
CA VAL A 4 -47.48 -27.09 -5.07
C VAL A 4 -47.08 -25.84 -5.89
N SER A 5 -47.37 -25.84 -7.19
CA SER A 5 -47.17 -24.73 -8.13
C SER A 5 -47.96 -23.46 -7.81
N LEU A 6 -49.09 -23.53 -7.07
CA LEU A 6 -49.88 -22.34 -6.71
C LEU A 6 -49.27 -21.53 -5.54
N LEU A 7 -48.33 -22.13 -4.79
CA LEU A 7 -47.67 -21.51 -3.64
C LEU A 7 -46.29 -20.93 -3.97
N MET A 8 -45.79 -21.12 -5.19
CA MET A 8 -44.49 -20.60 -5.62
C MET A 8 -44.65 -19.23 -6.24
N THR A 9 -43.95 -18.25 -5.68
CA THR A 9 -43.85 -16.90 -6.23
C THR A 9 -43.07 -16.94 -7.54
N ALA A 10 -43.51 -16.21 -8.57
CA ALA A 10 -42.81 -16.18 -9.86
C ALA A 10 -41.34 -15.73 -9.67
N GLU A 11 -40.42 -16.27 -10.46
CA GLU A 11 -39.05 -15.75 -10.53
C GLU A 11 -39.03 -14.48 -11.39
N PRO A 12 -38.23 -13.45 -11.03
CA PRO A 12 -37.17 -13.45 -10.02
C PRO A 12 -37.62 -13.02 -8.61
N HIS A 13 -37.26 -13.76 -7.56
CA HIS A 13 -37.48 -13.38 -6.16
C HIS A 13 -36.32 -13.84 -5.27
N LEU A 14 -36.17 -13.25 -4.08
CA LEU A 14 -35.15 -13.68 -3.13
C LEU A 14 -35.63 -14.92 -2.37
N VAL A 15 -34.72 -15.87 -2.15
CA VAL A 15 -35.01 -17.11 -1.41
C VAL A 15 -35.21 -16.78 0.08
N PRO A 16 -36.24 -17.34 0.75
CA PRO A 16 -36.40 -17.22 2.19
C PRO A 16 -35.11 -17.62 2.94
N GLY A 17 -34.64 -16.77 3.85
CA GLY A 17 -33.36 -16.96 4.56
C GLY A 17 -32.16 -16.23 3.93
N TYR A 18 -32.35 -15.54 2.80
CA TYR A 18 -31.36 -14.61 2.27
C TYR A 18 -31.05 -13.51 3.30
N ALA A 19 -29.78 -13.45 3.74
CA ALA A 19 -29.31 -12.51 4.76
C ALA A 19 -28.71 -11.20 4.19
N GLY A 20 -28.76 -11.02 2.87
CA GLY A 20 -28.24 -9.82 2.22
C GLY A 20 -29.24 -8.64 2.26
N PHE A 21 -28.81 -7.49 1.75
CA PHE A 21 -29.61 -6.28 1.73
C PHE A 21 -30.68 -6.34 0.62
N CYS A 22 -31.95 -6.13 0.97
CA CYS A 22 -33.05 -5.95 0.02
C CYS A 22 -33.59 -4.51 0.12
N PRO A 23 -33.36 -3.65 -0.91
CA PRO A 23 -33.80 -2.26 -0.88
C PRO A 23 -35.31 -2.14 -0.67
N GLN A 24 -35.73 -1.20 0.17
CA GLN A 24 -37.14 -0.90 0.50
C GLN A 24 -37.98 -2.03 1.12
N PHE A 25 -37.42 -3.22 1.37
CA PHE A 25 -38.14 -4.35 1.97
C PHE A 25 -38.80 -3.99 3.30
N ARG A 26 -38.12 -3.22 4.17
CA ARG A 26 -38.64 -2.82 5.48
C ARG A 26 -39.89 -1.93 5.41
N TYR A 27 -40.15 -1.28 4.28
CA TYR A 27 -41.28 -0.37 4.11
C TYR A 27 -42.50 -1.02 3.44
N ARG A 28 -42.38 -2.29 3.00
CA ARG A 28 -43.48 -3.06 2.41
C ARG A 28 -43.89 -4.18 3.36
N CYS A 29 -45.12 -4.14 3.86
CA CYS A 29 -45.69 -5.13 4.77
C CYS A 29 -46.98 -5.72 4.18
N GLY A 30 -47.28 -6.99 4.52
CA GLY A 30 -48.56 -7.63 4.19
C GLY A 30 -48.51 -8.69 3.09
N GLU A 31 -47.35 -8.93 2.46
CA GLU A 31 -47.18 -10.03 1.49
C GLU A 31 -46.09 -11.00 1.95
N THR A 32 -46.06 -12.19 1.35
CA THR A 32 -45.01 -13.18 1.59
C THR A 32 -43.65 -12.66 1.12
N TYR A 33 -42.57 -13.13 1.74
CA TYR A 33 -41.21 -12.71 1.42
C TYR A 33 -40.89 -12.81 -0.09
N GLY A 34 -41.30 -13.90 -0.74
CA GLY A 34 -41.13 -14.08 -2.19
C GLY A 34 -41.89 -13.02 -3.01
N ASN A 35 -43.12 -12.67 -2.64
CA ASN A 35 -43.93 -11.70 -3.38
C ASN A 35 -43.39 -10.26 -3.23
N VAL A 36 -43.03 -9.88 -1.99
CA VAL A 36 -42.45 -8.56 -1.73
C VAL A 36 -41.15 -8.40 -2.51
N THR A 37 -40.26 -9.40 -2.44
CA THR A 37 -38.96 -9.34 -3.09
C THR A 37 -39.08 -9.41 -4.61
N HIS A 38 -40.00 -10.20 -5.17
CA HIS A 38 -40.31 -10.21 -6.60
C HIS A 38 -40.68 -8.82 -7.11
N LYS A 39 -41.61 -8.14 -6.42
CA LYS A 39 -42.03 -6.79 -6.79
C LYS A 39 -40.89 -5.78 -6.69
N LEU A 40 -40.08 -5.85 -5.63
CA LEU A 40 -38.94 -4.94 -5.44
C LEU A 40 -37.84 -5.14 -6.48
N LEU A 41 -37.63 -6.36 -6.95
CA LEU A 41 -36.63 -6.65 -7.99
C LEU A 41 -37.07 -6.16 -9.38
N LEU A 42 -38.37 -6.01 -9.62
CA LEU A 42 -38.93 -5.53 -10.89
C LEU A 42 -39.30 -4.05 -10.88
N ASP A 43 -39.25 -3.39 -9.72
CA ASP A 43 -39.69 -2.01 -9.57
C ASP A 43 -38.61 -1.02 -10.05
N PRO A 44 -38.84 -0.27 -11.14
CA PRO A 44 -37.85 0.66 -11.70
C PRO A 44 -37.62 1.89 -10.81
N CYS A 45 -38.49 2.14 -9.82
CA CYS A 45 -38.32 3.24 -8.87
C CYS A 45 -37.38 2.87 -7.71
N VAL A 46 -36.99 1.60 -7.61
CA VAL A 46 -36.08 1.09 -6.59
C VAL A 46 -34.68 1.07 -7.17
N ASN A 47 -33.76 1.82 -6.55
CA ASN A 47 -32.34 1.75 -6.92
C ASN A 47 -31.81 0.33 -6.64
N HIS A 48 -31.60 -0.43 -7.70
CA HIS A 48 -30.96 -1.74 -7.72
C HIS A 48 -29.86 -1.78 -8.79
N ALA A 49 -28.98 -2.78 -8.74
CA ALA A 49 -27.99 -2.97 -9.78
C ALA A 49 -28.67 -3.34 -11.11
N GLU A 50 -28.11 -2.89 -12.24
CA GLU A 50 -28.64 -3.17 -13.60
C GLU A 50 -28.74 -4.67 -13.90
N THR A 51 -27.95 -5.49 -13.20
CA THR A 51 -27.99 -6.94 -13.27
C THR A 51 -28.22 -7.51 -11.87
N LEU A 52 -29.14 -8.47 -11.73
CA LEU A 52 -29.33 -9.17 -10.47
C LEU A 52 -28.12 -10.09 -10.23
N VAL A 53 -27.72 -10.23 -8.96
CA VAL A 53 -26.55 -11.01 -8.52
C VAL A 53 -26.59 -12.46 -9.02
N LEU A 54 -27.76 -12.96 -9.44
CA LEU A 54 -27.98 -14.32 -9.91
C LEU A 54 -28.47 -14.42 -11.37
N THR A 55 -28.68 -13.31 -12.10
CA THR A 55 -29.33 -13.36 -13.44
C THR A 55 -28.43 -13.77 -14.59
N ASN A 56 -27.17 -14.13 -14.37
CA ASN A 56 -26.35 -14.55 -15.49
C ASN A 56 -25.45 -15.75 -15.16
N ARG A 57 -25.91 -16.94 -15.59
CA ARG A 57 -25.08 -18.14 -15.71
C ARG A 57 -24.57 -18.33 -17.13
N VAL A 58 -24.84 -17.41 -18.06
CA VAL A 58 -24.18 -17.43 -19.36
C VAL A 58 -22.73 -17.08 -19.10
N ALA A 59 -21.84 -18.04 -19.31
CA ALA A 59 -20.39 -17.91 -19.11
C ALA A 59 -19.73 -16.80 -19.94
N GLY A 60 -20.49 -16.01 -20.72
CA GLY A 60 -19.97 -15.04 -21.67
C GLY A 60 -19.76 -13.62 -21.14
N ASP A 61 -20.52 -13.16 -20.15
CA ASP A 61 -20.56 -11.71 -19.86
C ASP A 61 -19.47 -11.21 -18.90
N TYR A 62 -18.79 -12.13 -18.19
CA TYR A 62 -17.70 -11.78 -17.25
C TYR A 62 -16.43 -12.62 -17.42
N ASP A 63 -16.33 -13.47 -18.44
CA ASP A 63 -15.10 -14.18 -18.74
C ASP A 63 -14.11 -13.22 -19.39
N VAL A 64 -13.37 -12.48 -18.55
CA VAL A 64 -12.13 -11.84 -18.98
C VAL A 64 -11.17 -12.99 -19.31
N MET A 65 -11.13 -13.40 -20.58
CA MET A 65 -10.17 -14.37 -21.07
C MET A 65 -8.75 -13.87 -20.79
N ARG A 66 -8.17 -14.38 -19.69
CA ARG A 66 -6.81 -14.08 -19.25
C ARG A 66 -6.00 -15.37 -19.32
N PRO A 67 -4.82 -15.36 -19.94
CA PRO A 67 -4.11 -14.21 -20.51
C PRO A 67 -4.67 -13.75 -21.86
N ALA A 68 -4.35 -12.51 -22.27
CA ALA A 68 -4.76 -11.97 -23.57
C ALA A 68 -4.23 -12.84 -24.73
N LYS A 69 -5.04 -13.01 -25.78
CA LYS A 69 -4.68 -13.84 -26.95
C LYS A 69 -3.36 -13.38 -27.60
N ASP A 70 -3.16 -12.07 -27.68
CA ASP A 70 -1.92 -11.47 -28.20
C ASP A 70 -0.67 -11.88 -27.40
N ASP A 71 -0.79 -11.97 -26.06
CA ASP A 71 0.32 -12.38 -25.19
C ASP A 71 0.67 -13.85 -25.40
N ILE A 72 -0.36 -14.70 -25.57
CA ILE A 72 -0.20 -16.12 -25.88
C ILE A 72 0.51 -16.28 -27.23
N ASP A 73 0.08 -15.53 -28.25
CA ASP A 73 0.68 -15.57 -29.58
C ASP A 73 2.15 -15.10 -29.59
N ILE A 74 2.48 -14.07 -28.80
CA ILE A 74 3.86 -13.60 -28.61
C ILE A 74 4.71 -14.70 -27.97
N VAL A 75 4.23 -15.30 -26.89
CA VAL A 75 4.95 -16.38 -26.17
C VAL A 75 5.18 -17.57 -27.08
N ASN A 76 4.16 -17.97 -27.86
CA ASN A 76 4.22 -19.10 -28.78
C ASN A 76 5.10 -18.85 -30.01
N ARG A 77 5.21 -17.60 -30.48
CA ARG A 77 6.06 -17.26 -31.65
C ARG A 77 7.53 -17.61 -31.40
N ARG A 78 7.98 -17.59 -30.15
CA ARG A 78 9.38 -17.83 -29.78
C ARG A 78 9.86 -19.23 -30.07
N PHE A 79 8.97 -20.22 -29.97
CA PHE A 79 9.28 -21.61 -30.31
C PHE A 79 9.81 -21.76 -31.73
N LYS A 80 9.45 -20.84 -32.63
CA LYS A 80 9.93 -20.86 -34.01
C LYS A 80 11.37 -20.36 -34.17
N VAL A 81 11.87 -19.60 -33.20
CA VAL A 81 13.16 -18.88 -33.30
C VAL A 81 14.21 -19.45 -32.35
N ARG A 82 13.81 -19.92 -31.17
CA ARG A 82 14.71 -20.45 -30.13
C ARG A 82 14.02 -21.57 -29.36
N ASP A 83 14.82 -22.48 -28.80
CA ASP A 83 14.35 -23.41 -27.77
C ASP A 83 13.99 -22.63 -26.50
N SER A 84 12.70 -22.32 -26.34
CA SER A 84 12.24 -21.56 -25.20
C SER A 84 11.90 -22.47 -24.02
N THR A 85 12.58 -22.26 -22.90
CA THR A 85 12.34 -22.94 -21.61
C THR A 85 10.91 -22.75 -21.12
N TYR A 86 10.32 -21.58 -21.36
CA TYR A 86 8.98 -21.22 -20.89
C TYR A 86 7.92 -21.44 -21.98
N LYS A 87 6.90 -22.25 -21.67
CA LYS A 87 5.83 -22.65 -22.60
C LYS A 87 4.45 -22.23 -22.11
N TYR A 88 3.54 -21.99 -23.04
CA TYR A 88 2.11 -21.87 -22.76
C TYR A 88 1.42 -23.23 -22.97
N PRO A 89 0.54 -23.68 -22.05
CA PRO A 89 0.29 -23.10 -20.74
C PRO A 89 1.48 -23.31 -19.79
N MET A 90 1.69 -22.35 -18.88
CA MET A 90 2.74 -22.47 -17.88
C MET A 90 2.36 -23.57 -16.87
N VAL A 91 3.34 -24.40 -16.47
CA VAL A 91 3.13 -25.44 -15.45
C VAL A 91 2.77 -24.80 -14.11
N GLU A 92 1.65 -25.20 -13.53
CA GLU A 92 1.24 -24.77 -12.20
C GLU A 92 2.24 -25.26 -11.14
N GLY A 93 2.62 -24.37 -10.22
CA GLY A 93 3.61 -24.69 -9.18
C GLY A 93 5.07 -24.54 -9.59
N TYR A 94 5.37 -24.02 -10.78
CA TYR A 94 6.74 -23.68 -11.15
C TYR A 94 7.32 -22.62 -10.20
N GLN A 95 8.35 -23.00 -9.44
CA GLN A 95 9.04 -22.14 -8.47
C GLN A 95 10.33 -21.50 -9.00
N GLY A 96 10.71 -21.79 -10.25
CA GLY A 96 11.90 -21.21 -10.86
C GLY A 96 11.73 -19.73 -11.23
N PHE A 97 12.81 -19.12 -11.70
CA PHE A 97 12.79 -17.75 -12.19
C PHE A 97 11.87 -17.61 -13.40
N VAL A 98 11.04 -16.55 -13.42
CA VAL A 98 10.21 -16.16 -14.57
C VAL A 98 10.46 -14.69 -14.87
N PRO A 99 10.86 -14.34 -16.11
CA PRO A 99 11.11 -12.96 -16.49
C PRO A 99 9.90 -12.07 -16.19
N ARG A 100 10.15 -10.89 -15.59
CA ARG A 100 9.14 -9.87 -15.29
C ARG A 100 7.95 -10.36 -14.43
N LEU A 101 8.11 -11.47 -13.69
CA LEU A 101 7.11 -11.94 -12.73
C LEU A 101 7.19 -11.17 -11.40
N ASN A 102 8.41 -10.84 -10.96
CA ASN A 102 8.65 -10.13 -9.70
C ASN A 102 7.93 -8.77 -9.71
N GLY A 103 7.08 -8.53 -8.71
CA GLY A 103 6.29 -7.31 -8.59
C GLY A 103 4.90 -7.37 -9.24
N LYS A 104 4.56 -8.43 -9.98
CA LYS A 104 3.18 -8.66 -10.44
C LYS A 104 2.38 -9.41 -9.38
N LEU A 105 1.20 -8.90 -9.01
CA LEU A 105 0.34 -9.45 -7.95
C LEU A 105 -1.14 -9.41 -8.38
N GLY A 106 -2.00 -10.17 -7.68
CA GLY A 106 -3.47 -10.07 -7.82
C GLY A 106 -4.13 -10.94 -8.89
N GLN A 107 -3.39 -11.83 -9.55
CA GLN A 107 -3.90 -12.79 -10.53
C GLN A 107 -3.28 -14.18 -10.32
N LYS A 108 -3.78 -15.20 -11.02
CA LYS A 108 -3.18 -16.55 -11.00
C LYS A 108 -1.74 -16.47 -11.49
N GLN A 109 -0.85 -17.22 -10.84
CA GLN A 109 0.58 -17.21 -11.16
C GLN A 109 0.87 -17.56 -12.62
N THR A 110 0.11 -18.50 -13.20
CA THR A 110 0.21 -18.90 -14.61
C THR A 110 -0.07 -17.73 -15.55
N ILE A 111 -1.13 -16.96 -15.28
CA ILE A 111 -1.51 -15.77 -16.06
C ILE A 111 -0.40 -14.71 -15.96
N LEU A 112 0.04 -14.39 -14.75
CA LEU A 112 1.08 -13.39 -14.52
C LEU A 112 2.41 -13.76 -15.18
N ALA A 113 2.74 -15.05 -15.17
CA ALA A 113 3.92 -15.55 -15.85
C ALA A 113 3.84 -15.34 -17.37
N ILE A 114 2.70 -15.61 -17.98
CA ILE A 114 2.50 -15.42 -19.43
C ILE A 114 2.54 -13.94 -19.80
N GLU A 115 1.86 -13.08 -19.05
CA GLU A 115 1.90 -11.63 -19.25
C GLU A 115 3.33 -11.08 -19.07
N GLY A 116 4.05 -11.47 -18.01
CA GLY A 116 5.44 -11.05 -17.77
C GLY A 116 6.37 -11.49 -18.89
N LEU A 117 6.16 -12.70 -19.39
CA LEU A 117 6.93 -13.28 -20.47
C LEU A 117 6.66 -12.58 -21.81
N ALA A 118 5.41 -12.24 -22.12
CA ALA A 118 5.07 -11.44 -23.30
C ALA A 118 5.68 -10.03 -23.23
N ASP A 119 5.66 -9.39 -22.06
CA ASP A 119 6.29 -8.08 -21.85
C ASP A 119 7.80 -8.11 -22.04
N PHE A 120 8.46 -9.16 -21.54
CA PHE A 120 9.89 -9.39 -21.72
C PHE A 120 10.26 -9.47 -23.21
N GLU A 121 9.45 -10.15 -24.03
CA GLU A 121 9.70 -10.27 -25.47
C GLU A 121 9.50 -8.97 -26.23
N ARG A 122 8.44 -8.23 -25.89
CA ARG A 122 8.24 -6.89 -26.45
C ARG A 122 9.44 -6.00 -26.17
N GLN A 123 10.05 -6.12 -25.00
CA GLN A 123 11.26 -5.40 -24.64
C GLN A 123 12.47 -5.87 -25.45
N GLN A 124 12.71 -7.19 -25.56
CA GLN A 124 13.82 -7.74 -26.36
C GLN A 124 13.74 -7.28 -27.83
N ILE A 125 12.53 -7.26 -28.41
CA ILE A 125 12.31 -6.75 -29.78
C ILE A 125 12.64 -5.27 -29.87
N ARG A 126 12.17 -4.46 -28.91
CA ARG A 126 12.48 -3.02 -28.86
C ARG A 126 13.97 -2.77 -28.73
N GLU A 127 14.65 -3.45 -27.81
CA GLU A 127 16.09 -3.33 -27.60
C GLU A 127 16.85 -3.71 -28.87
N ARG A 128 16.49 -4.83 -29.52
CA ARG A 128 17.10 -5.23 -30.80
C ARG A 128 16.87 -4.19 -31.90
N ALA A 129 15.67 -3.63 -32.01
CA ALA A 129 15.37 -2.57 -32.97
C ALA A 129 16.20 -1.31 -32.70
N THR A 130 16.34 -0.90 -31.43
CA THR A 130 17.17 0.24 -31.05
C THR A 130 18.66 0.01 -31.33
N LEU A 131 19.18 -1.19 -31.04
CA LEU A 131 20.58 -1.54 -31.34
C LEU A 131 20.83 -1.56 -32.85
N ASN A 132 19.93 -2.15 -33.63
CA ASN A 132 20.02 -2.13 -35.09
C ASN A 132 19.98 -0.69 -35.64
N HIS A 133 19.12 0.15 -35.08
CA HIS A 133 19.05 1.56 -35.43
C HIS A 133 20.37 2.29 -35.11
N LEU A 134 20.92 2.09 -33.91
CA LEU A 134 22.19 2.68 -33.50
C LEU A 134 23.34 2.24 -34.41
N ASN A 135 23.47 0.94 -34.68
CA ASN A 135 24.49 0.41 -35.60
C ASN A 135 24.34 1.01 -37.01
N LYS A 136 23.10 1.23 -37.45
CA LYS A 136 22.82 1.88 -38.73
C LYS A 136 23.25 3.35 -38.74
N VAL A 137 22.93 4.10 -37.69
CA VAL A 137 23.36 5.51 -37.53
C VAL A 137 24.87 5.62 -37.53
N ILE A 138 25.56 4.77 -36.74
CA ILE A 138 27.02 4.72 -36.68
C ILE A 138 27.60 4.42 -38.07
N GLY A 139 27.08 3.40 -38.77
CA GLY A 139 27.56 3.05 -40.10
C GLY A 139 27.38 4.16 -41.15
N LEU A 140 26.31 4.94 -41.05
CA LEU A 140 26.07 6.10 -41.93
C LEU A 140 26.99 7.28 -41.61
N GLN A 141 27.27 7.54 -40.33
CA GLN A 141 28.17 8.61 -39.89
C GLN A 141 29.64 8.30 -40.22
N ASP A 142 30.06 7.05 -40.02
CA ASP A 142 31.42 6.57 -40.33
C ASP A 142 31.67 6.43 -41.86
N LYS A 143 30.67 6.76 -42.70
CA LYS A 143 30.68 6.56 -44.16
C LYS A 143 30.92 5.11 -44.60
N ARG A 144 30.73 4.13 -43.71
CA ARG A 144 30.80 2.68 -44.02
C ARG A 144 29.58 2.20 -44.78
N MET A 145 28.44 2.86 -44.58
CA MET A 145 27.18 2.59 -45.28
C MET A 145 26.69 3.82 -46.04
N HIS A 146 26.06 3.59 -47.20
CA HIS A 146 25.47 4.65 -48.01
C HIS A 146 23.97 4.83 -47.70
N PRO A 147 23.48 6.09 -47.60
CA PRO A 147 22.08 6.37 -47.31
C PRO A 147 21.17 6.11 -48.52
N LEU A 148 20.15 5.30 -48.34
CA LEU A 148 19.14 4.98 -49.36
C LEU A 148 17.91 5.88 -49.23
N SER A 149 17.47 6.19 -48.00
CA SER A 149 16.27 7.00 -47.73
C SER A 149 16.59 8.47 -47.43
N LEU A 150 15.63 9.38 -47.67
CA LEU A 150 15.73 10.80 -47.27
C LEU A 150 15.97 10.95 -45.77
N GLN A 151 15.33 10.12 -44.94
CA GLN A 151 15.53 10.11 -43.49
C GLN A 151 16.97 9.75 -43.12
N GLU A 152 17.58 8.81 -43.84
CA GLU A 152 18.97 8.41 -43.61
C GLU A 152 19.96 9.50 -44.02
N ARG A 153 19.67 10.22 -45.11
CA ARG A 153 20.49 11.38 -45.53
C ARG A 153 20.47 12.51 -44.50
N GLN A 154 19.36 12.68 -43.77
CA GLN A 154 19.27 13.66 -42.69
C GLN A 154 20.13 13.26 -41.48
N LEU A 155 20.28 11.96 -41.19
CA LEU A 155 21.09 11.45 -40.06
C LEU A 155 22.60 11.65 -40.23
N ILE A 156 23.07 11.94 -41.44
CA ILE A 156 24.49 12.22 -41.76
C ILE A 156 24.91 13.61 -41.27
N LYS A 157 23.95 14.53 -41.06
CA LYS A 157 24.21 15.91 -40.62
C LYS A 157 24.48 15.99 -39.11
N SER A 158 25.37 15.15 -38.56
CA SER A 158 25.86 15.34 -37.20
C SER A 158 27.12 16.21 -37.22
N ASN A 159 27.10 17.30 -36.46
CA ASN A 159 28.29 18.16 -36.27
C ASN A 159 29.45 17.43 -35.58
N ASN A 160 29.16 16.30 -34.94
CA ASN A 160 30.13 15.48 -34.22
C ASN A 160 30.42 14.21 -35.02
N GLN A 161 31.71 13.94 -35.25
CA GLN A 161 32.19 12.71 -35.88
C GLN A 161 32.32 11.61 -34.81
N LEU A 162 31.78 10.42 -35.09
CA LEU A 162 31.95 9.23 -34.25
C LEU A 162 32.98 8.28 -34.88
N PRO A 163 33.62 7.38 -34.08
CA PRO A 163 33.66 7.46 -32.62
C PRO A 163 34.28 8.78 -32.18
N LEU A 164 33.79 9.34 -31.06
CA LEU A 164 34.31 10.59 -30.51
C LEU A 164 35.84 10.49 -30.46
N SER A 165 36.53 11.31 -31.24
CA SER A 165 37.97 11.41 -31.11
C SER A 165 38.26 11.85 -29.68
N THR A 166 39.12 11.12 -28.98
CA THR A 166 39.47 11.45 -27.60
C THR A 166 40.30 12.72 -27.62
N VAL A 167 39.65 13.89 -27.69
CA VAL A 167 40.33 15.18 -27.73
C VAL A 167 40.45 15.71 -26.31
N ARG A 168 41.65 15.56 -25.74
CA ARG A 168 42.23 16.57 -24.84
C ARG A 168 43.65 16.86 -25.31
N PRO A 169 43.93 18.02 -25.92
CA PRO A 169 45.28 18.39 -26.38
C PRO A 169 46.30 18.47 -25.23
N ASP A 170 45.83 18.64 -23.99
CA ASP A 170 46.69 18.92 -22.83
C ASP A 170 47.12 17.68 -22.02
N TYR A 171 46.78 16.47 -22.47
CA TYR A 171 46.88 15.26 -21.63
C TYR A 171 47.80 14.15 -22.16
N THR A 172 48.75 14.48 -23.04
CA THR A 172 49.79 13.53 -23.49
C THR A 172 51.00 13.45 -22.56
N ARG A 173 51.11 14.34 -21.55
CA ARG A 173 52.19 14.32 -20.53
C ARG A 173 51.72 14.02 -19.10
N THR A 174 50.42 13.99 -18.86
CA THR A 174 49.89 13.71 -17.52
C THR A 174 49.74 12.21 -17.36
N LEU A 175 50.70 11.59 -16.67
CA LEU A 175 50.64 10.20 -16.24
C LEU A 175 49.30 9.94 -15.54
N ARG A 176 48.45 9.09 -16.11
CA ARG A 176 47.18 8.65 -15.48
C ARG A 176 47.41 7.89 -14.16
N ASN A 177 48.64 7.44 -13.96
CA ASN A 177 49.09 6.74 -12.77
C ASN A 177 50.22 7.57 -12.14
N LEU A 178 49.91 8.77 -11.64
CA LEU A 178 50.73 9.27 -10.55
C LEU A 178 50.41 8.35 -9.36
N PRO A 179 51.39 7.66 -8.75
CA PRO A 179 51.18 7.09 -7.44
C PRO A 179 50.81 8.28 -6.55
N VAL A 180 49.51 8.40 -6.28
CA VAL A 180 49.04 9.25 -5.21
C VAL A 180 49.57 8.58 -3.97
N GLU A 181 50.40 9.27 -3.20
CA GLU A 181 50.64 8.83 -1.82
C GLU A 181 49.27 8.91 -1.15
N GLU A 182 48.57 7.77 -1.12
CA GLU A 182 47.39 7.63 -0.29
C GLU A 182 47.85 8.01 1.11
N PRO A 183 47.22 9.01 1.75
CA PRO A 183 47.58 9.38 3.10
C PRO A 183 47.52 8.10 3.93
N CYS A 184 48.59 7.79 4.65
CA CYS A 184 48.66 6.60 5.51
C CYS A 184 47.36 6.55 6.31
N GLU A 185 46.51 5.57 6.02
CA GLU A 185 45.29 5.40 6.78
C GLU A 185 45.71 5.22 8.22
N GLN A 186 45.26 6.13 9.09
CA GLN A 186 45.55 5.99 10.50
C GLN A 186 45.04 4.62 10.93
N PRO A 187 45.85 3.84 11.68
CA PRO A 187 45.44 2.53 12.12
C PRO A 187 44.06 2.66 12.73
N ARG A 188 43.11 1.83 12.27
CA ARG A 188 41.74 1.84 12.80
C ARG A 188 41.86 1.80 14.31
N ASN A 189 41.41 2.86 14.98
CA ASN A 189 41.32 2.85 16.42
C ASN A 189 40.57 1.56 16.78
N GLN A 190 41.14 0.73 17.67
CA GLN A 190 40.46 -0.44 18.22
C GLN A 190 39.33 0.07 19.13
N ASN A 191 38.36 0.72 18.50
CA ASN A 191 37.30 1.39 19.19
C ASN A 191 36.34 0.31 19.72
N PRO A 192 35.92 0.43 20.99
CA PRO A 192 34.84 -0.40 21.48
C PRO A 192 33.60 -0.19 20.62
N SER A 193 32.69 -1.17 20.56
CA SER A 193 31.46 -1.01 19.78
C SER A 193 30.70 0.26 20.20
N PRO A 194 29.94 0.92 19.29
CA PRO A 194 29.22 2.16 19.60
C PRO A 194 28.31 2.09 20.84
N TYR A 195 27.91 0.88 21.24
CA TYR A 195 27.16 0.62 22.47
C TYR A 195 27.93 1.00 23.75
N PHE A 196 29.26 0.79 23.78
CA PHE A 196 30.09 0.94 24.97
C PHE A 196 30.98 2.19 24.94
N MET A 197 30.85 3.03 23.90
CA MET A 197 31.54 4.31 23.83
C MET A 197 30.94 5.33 24.81
N ASP A 198 31.76 6.26 25.29
CA ASP A 198 31.29 7.40 26.07
C ASP A 198 30.49 8.41 25.22
N ASN A 199 29.58 9.14 25.86
CA ASN A 199 28.69 10.12 25.21
C ASN A 199 29.44 11.30 24.57
N THR A 200 30.65 11.58 25.04
CA THR A 200 31.49 12.65 24.51
C THR A 200 32.17 12.25 23.20
N ASN A 201 32.11 10.98 22.81
CA ASN A 201 32.76 10.50 21.60
C ASN A 201 31.89 10.77 20.36
N GLU A 202 32.42 11.57 19.44
CA GLU A 202 31.74 11.89 18.17
C GLU A 202 31.48 10.66 17.30
N GLN A 203 32.26 9.58 17.47
CA GLN A 203 32.15 8.33 16.70
C GLN A 203 31.08 7.36 17.27
N LYS A 204 30.32 7.79 18.28
CA LYS A 204 29.25 6.99 18.88
C LYS A 204 27.97 7.01 18.03
N TYR A 205 28.00 6.36 16.88
CA TYR A 205 26.84 6.22 15.99
C TYR A 205 26.95 4.94 15.15
N PHE A 206 25.86 4.57 14.46
CA PHE A 206 25.89 3.50 13.48
C PHE A 206 25.97 4.05 12.05
N VAL A 207 26.74 3.36 11.21
CA VAL A 207 26.85 3.68 9.78
C VAL A 207 25.51 3.54 9.08
N SER A 208 25.29 4.36 8.04
CA SER A 208 24.09 4.28 7.22
C SER A 208 23.95 2.88 6.61
N GLY A 209 22.79 2.25 6.78
CA GLY A 209 22.53 0.87 6.34
C GLY A 209 22.72 -0.19 7.41
N TYR A 210 23.03 0.19 8.66
CA TYR A 210 22.97 -0.72 9.79
C TYR A 210 21.53 -1.24 9.99
N SER A 211 21.37 -2.57 9.93
CA SER A 211 20.06 -3.25 10.04
C SER A 211 19.84 -3.88 11.43
N GLY A 212 20.76 -3.67 12.36
CA GLY A 212 20.64 -4.18 13.73
C GLY A 212 19.72 -3.32 14.61
N HIS A 213 19.47 -3.79 15.83
CA HIS A 213 18.65 -3.05 16.79
C HIS A 213 19.36 -1.76 17.25
N ILE A 214 18.64 -0.63 17.30
CA ILE A 214 19.15 0.64 17.85
C ILE A 214 18.33 0.94 19.12
N PRO A 215 18.91 0.83 20.32
CA PRO A 215 18.20 1.07 21.58
C PRO A 215 17.75 2.52 21.64
N TYR A 216 16.51 2.76 22.09
CA TYR A 216 15.87 4.09 22.10
C TYR A 216 15.73 4.79 20.73
N GLY A 217 16.01 4.11 19.62
CA GLY A 217 15.92 4.71 18.28
C GLY A 217 14.51 5.19 17.92
N TYR A 218 13.47 4.60 18.50
CA TYR A 218 12.07 5.00 18.28
C TYR A 218 11.75 6.40 18.80
N ALA A 219 12.47 6.89 19.81
CA ALA A 219 12.22 8.20 20.42
C ALA A 219 12.75 9.35 19.57
N HIS A 220 13.71 9.07 18.69
CA HIS A 220 14.41 10.06 17.86
C HIS A 220 14.01 9.96 16.40
N PHE A 221 12.71 9.88 16.10
CA PHE A 221 12.23 9.85 14.72
C PHE A 221 12.36 11.23 14.06
N GLY A 222 12.61 11.26 12.74
CA GLY A 222 12.58 12.48 11.92
C GLY A 222 13.92 13.18 11.67
N ALA A 223 15.01 12.76 12.31
CA ALA A 223 16.37 13.23 11.97
C ALA A 223 17.12 12.22 11.07
N SER A 224 18.27 12.64 10.53
CA SER A 224 19.11 11.76 9.68
C SER A 224 19.76 10.63 10.50
N HIS A 225 20.16 9.54 9.83
CA HIS A 225 20.59 8.30 10.50
C HIS A 225 21.72 8.50 11.54
N LEU A 226 22.71 9.35 11.23
CA LEU A 226 23.86 9.60 12.12
C LEU A 226 23.44 10.29 13.45
N PRO A 227 22.78 11.46 13.45
CA PRO A 227 22.34 12.10 14.70
C PRO A 227 21.30 11.29 15.47
N VAL A 228 20.41 10.55 14.78
CA VAL A 228 19.44 9.66 15.43
C VAL A 228 20.12 8.53 16.17
N THR A 229 21.08 7.86 15.53
CA THR A 229 21.80 6.75 16.18
C THR A 229 22.68 7.23 17.32
N ASN A 230 23.30 8.41 17.20
CA ASN A 230 24.10 8.98 18.27
C ASN A 230 23.25 9.35 19.50
N SER A 231 22.18 10.13 19.31
CA SER A 231 21.27 10.52 20.40
C SER A 231 20.66 9.30 21.11
N ALA A 232 20.20 8.31 20.34
CA ALA A 232 19.65 7.08 20.87
C ALA A 232 20.67 6.27 21.72
N LEU A 233 21.92 6.17 21.26
CA LEU A 233 22.99 5.52 22.02
C LEU A 233 23.41 6.31 23.26
N CYS A 234 23.37 7.65 23.21
CA CYS A 234 23.62 8.50 24.36
C CYS A 234 22.56 8.30 25.44
N ASP A 235 21.29 8.28 25.07
CA ASP A 235 20.16 7.98 25.98
C ASP A 235 20.29 6.58 26.58
N PHE A 236 20.61 5.59 25.75
CA PHE A 236 20.84 4.23 26.19
C PHE A 236 21.88 4.16 27.32
N THR A 237 23.05 4.75 27.08
CA THR A 237 24.13 4.71 28.09
C THR A 237 23.84 5.56 29.33
N THR A 238 23.14 6.67 29.19
CA THR A 238 22.72 7.50 30.33
C THR A 238 21.74 6.74 31.21
N ASN A 239 20.73 6.10 30.59
CA ASN A 239 19.76 5.27 31.30
C ASN A 239 20.43 4.05 31.93
N TYR A 240 21.35 3.40 31.23
CA TYR A 240 22.11 2.26 31.74
C TYR A 240 22.95 2.65 32.97
N LYS A 241 23.72 3.74 32.89
CA LYS A 241 24.52 4.27 34.02
C LYS A 241 23.63 4.68 35.20
N SER A 242 22.49 5.33 34.93
CA SER A 242 21.52 5.71 35.98
C SER A 242 20.92 4.48 36.67
N ARG A 243 20.55 3.42 35.93
CA ARG A 243 20.05 2.18 36.53
C ARG A 243 21.10 1.50 37.40
N GLN A 244 22.34 1.41 36.91
CA GLN A 244 23.46 0.86 37.70
C GLN A 244 23.70 1.66 38.98
N SER A 245 23.65 2.99 38.94
CA SER A 245 23.83 3.80 40.16
C SER A 245 22.67 3.65 41.15
N THR A 246 21.48 3.28 40.67
CA THR A 246 20.27 3.17 41.50
C THR A 246 20.01 1.73 41.98
N GLU A 247 20.78 0.74 41.51
CA GLU A 247 20.62 -0.67 41.88
C GLU A 247 20.83 -0.92 43.39
N TRP A 248 21.69 -0.13 44.02
CA TRP A 248 22.00 -0.20 45.45
C TRP A 248 21.30 0.88 46.29
N ALA A 249 20.48 1.72 45.68
CA ALA A 249 19.71 2.73 46.40
C ALA A 249 18.41 2.09 46.93
N PRO A 250 18.06 2.24 48.21
CA PRO A 250 16.79 1.76 48.72
C PRO A 250 15.65 2.43 47.93
N VAL A 251 14.76 1.61 47.37
CA VAL A 251 13.63 2.07 46.56
C VAL A 251 12.74 2.95 47.45
N THR A 252 12.86 4.26 47.30
CA THR A 252 11.93 5.20 47.92
C THR A 252 10.69 5.20 47.06
N MET A 253 9.70 4.36 47.41
CA MET A 253 8.38 4.38 46.79
C MET A 253 7.66 5.67 47.19
N SER A 254 8.01 6.80 46.56
CA SER A 254 7.10 7.94 46.57
C SER A 254 5.95 7.58 45.65
N GLN A 255 4.87 7.02 46.21
CA GLN A 255 3.58 7.14 45.54
C GLN A 255 3.30 8.64 45.45
N PRO A 256 3.29 9.25 44.25
CA PRO A 256 2.65 10.56 44.15
C PRO A 256 1.22 10.35 44.63
N GLU A 257 0.80 11.09 45.66
CA GLU A 257 -0.60 11.06 46.07
C GLU A 257 -1.45 11.23 44.80
N PRO A 258 -2.41 10.33 44.55
CA PRO A 258 -3.25 10.45 43.37
C PRO A 258 -3.83 11.85 43.37
N PRO A 259 -3.75 12.60 42.25
CA PRO A 259 -4.31 13.94 42.22
C PRO A 259 -5.75 13.82 42.67
N VAL A 260 -6.10 14.47 43.78
CA VAL A 260 -7.45 14.46 44.30
C VAL A 260 -8.32 15.02 43.16
N LEU A 261 -9.01 14.14 42.44
CA LEU A 261 -10.03 14.53 41.47
C LEU A 261 -11.20 15.07 42.27
N ILE A 262 -11.08 16.34 42.69
CA ILE A 262 -12.02 17.00 43.59
C ILE A 262 -13.43 17.09 42.99
N ARG A 263 -13.63 16.84 41.68
CA ARG A 263 -14.95 16.68 41.09
C ARG A 263 -14.94 15.65 39.96
N SER A 264 -15.87 14.70 40.01
CA SER A 264 -16.29 13.96 38.82
C SER A 264 -16.77 14.96 37.77
N THR A 265 -16.37 14.76 36.52
CA THR A 265 -16.86 15.58 35.41
C THR A 265 -18.37 15.37 35.26
N ASP A 266 -19.16 16.35 35.69
CA ASP A 266 -20.62 16.23 35.69
C ASP A 266 -21.14 16.31 34.26
N ILE A 267 -21.55 15.16 33.71
CA ILE A 267 -22.00 15.01 32.32
C ILE A 267 -23.30 15.78 32.05
N HIS A 268 -24.15 15.96 33.07
CA HIS A 268 -25.47 16.59 32.94
C HIS A 268 -25.48 17.98 33.59
N HIS A 269 -25.08 19.00 32.84
CA HIS A 269 -25.05 20.37 33.33
C HIS A 269 -26.45 20.98 33.51
N LYS A 270 -26.63 21.83 34.53
CA LYS A 270 -27.90 22.53 34.81
C LYS A 270 -28.26 23.56 33.74
N ASN A 271 -27.26 24.15 33.10
CA ASN A 271 -27.44 25.30 32.21
C ASN A 271 -27.18 25.01 30.74
N ILE A 272 -26.56 23.87 30.43
CA ILE A 272 -26.10 23.52 29.09
C ILE A 272 -26.70 22.16 28.73
N GLY A 273 -27.32 22.09 27.55
CA GLY A 273 -27.82 20.85 26.97
C GLY A 273 -26.70 19.97 26.44
N LEU A 274 -26.98 18.69 26.24
CA LEU A 274 -26.06 17.78 25.58
C LEU A 274 -25.97 18.07 24.08
N ILE A 275 -24.80 17.79 23.52
CA ILE A 275 -24.52 17.97 22.09
C ILE A 275 -25.34 16.94 21.29
N PRO A 276 -25.90 17.31 20.12
CA PRO A 276 -26.52 16.34 19.21
C PRO A 276 -25.59 15.15 18.95
N ASN A 277 -26.13 13.94 18.84
CA ASN A 277 -25.39 12.67 18.76
C ASN A 277 -24.69 12.20 20.05
N TYR A 278 -25.02 12.79 21.21
CA TYR A 278 -24.68 12.15 22.47
C TYR A 278 -25.34 10.76 22.57
N LEU A 279 -24.52 9.71 22.61
CA LEU A 279 -24.96 8.30 22.63
C LEU A 279 -25.15 7.74 24.05
N GLY A 280 -24.85 8.53 25.09
CA GLY A 280 -25.01 8.10 26.47
C GLY A 280 -26.45 8.21 26.97
N HIS A 281 -26.66 7.75 28.21
CA HIS A 281 -27.98 7.78 28.83
C HIS A 281 -28.40 9.21 29.22
N VAL A 282 -29.66 9.57 28.94
CA VAL A 282 -30.29 10.81 29.40
C VAL A 282 -31.49 10.45 30.27
N PRO A 283 -31.43 10.70 31.59
CA PRO A 283 -32.54 10.36 32.49
C PRO A 283 -33.82 11.11 32.11
N GLY A 284 -34.95 10.39 32.07
CA GLY A 284 -36.27 10.97 31.80
C GLY A 284 -36.56 11.35 30.33
N ALA A 285 -35.57 11.27 29.43
CA ALA A 285 -35.75 11.65 28.01
C ALA A 285 -36.84 10.82 27.29
N ARG A 286 -37.02 9.55 27.66
CA ARG A 286 -38.07 8.69 27.09
C ARG A 286 -39.49 9.19 27.37
N PHE A 287 -39.70 9.99 28.42
CA PHE A 287 -41.02 10.43 28.88
C PHE A 287 -41.32 11.90 28.54
N ARG A 288 -40.37 12.61 27.92
CA ARG A 288 -40.49 14.04 27.60
C ARG A 288 -40.51 14.23 26.08
N TYR A 289 -41.43 15.05 25.60
CA TYR A 289 -41.63 15.31 24.17
C TYR A 289 -41.96 16.79 23.94
N GLY A 290 -41.76 17.26 22.71
CA GLY A 290 -42.12 18.64 22.30
C GLY A 290 -41.01 19.69 22.48
N LYS A 291 -39.78 19.31 22.83
CA LYS A 291 -38.61 20.21 22.93
C LYS A 291 -37.48 19.76 22.01
N THR A 292 -36.60 20.69 21.64
CA THR A 292 -35.35 20.35 20.92
C THR A 292 -34.41 19.55 21.82
N PHE A 293 -33.57 18.69 21.23
CA PHE A 293 -32.68 17.78 21.97
C PHE A 293 -31.82 18.49 23.03
N GLY A 294 -31.22 19.63 22.68
CA GLY A 294 -30.43 20.43 23.63
C GLY A 294 -31.26 20.96 24.82
N ASN A 295 -32.50 21.40 24.56
CA ASN A 295 -33.37 21.88 25.63
C ASN A 295 -33.94 20.75 26.50
N ASP A 296 -34.15 19.56 25.95
CA ASP A 296 -34.62 18.41 26.72
C ASP A 296 -33.52 17.82 27.61
N THR A 297 -32.28 17.82 27.13
CA THR A 297 -31.13 17.22 27.84
C THR A 297 -30.52 18.11 28.92
N ARG A 298 -30.89 19.40 28.96
CA ARG A 298 -30.48 20.33 30.03
C ARG A 298 -30.99 19.84 31.38
N ASP A 299 -30.09 19.78 32.37
CA ASP A 299 -30.37 19.27 33.72
C ASP A 299 -31.06 17.88 33.70
N GLY A 300 -30.55 16.93 32.91
CA GLY A 300 -31.14 15.59 32.82
C GLY A 300 -31.32 14.87 34.16
N LYS A 301 -30.42 15.13 35.14
CA LYS A 301 -30.54 14.59 36.51
C LYS A 301 -31.77 15.08 37.28
N ARG A 302 -32.46 16.12 36.80
CA ARG A 302 -33.74 16.60 37.34
C ARG A 302 -34.76 15.48 37.48
N TRP A 303 -34.78 14.53 36.54
CA TRP A 303 -35.66 13.37 36.60
C TRP A 303 -35.37 12.47 37.81
N LEU A 304 -34.09 12.24 38.12
CA LEU A 304 -33.68 11.40 39.26
C LEU A 304 -33.93 12.06 40.61
N ARG A 305 -34.01 13.41 40.65
CA ARG A 305 -34.34 14.17 41.87
C ARG A 305 -35.83 14.21 42.17
N GLY A 306 -36.68 13.85 41.20
CA GLY A 306 -38.14 13.89 41.38
C GLY A 306 -38.75 15.29 41.22
N ASP A 307 -38.03 16.26 40.65
CA ASP A 307 -38.49 17.66 40.50
C ASP A 307 -39.69 17.84 39.53
N PHE A 308 -40.36 16.75 39.12
CA PHE A 308 -41.55 16.70 38.29
C PHE A 308 -42.82 16.28 39.06
N SER A 309 -42.71 15.93 40.35
CA SER A 309 -43.85 15.60 41.21
C SER A 309 -44.38 16.85 41.93
N ASN A 310 -45.13 17.68 41.20
CA ASN A 310 -46.09 18.65 41.75
C ASN A 310 -47.31 18.69 40.83
#